data_AF-A0A511ZCT7-F1
#
_entry.id   AF-A0A511ZCT7-F1
#
_cell.length_a   1.000
_cell.length_b   1.000
_cell.length_c   1.000
_cell.angle_alpha   90.00
_cell.angle_beta   90.00
_cell.angle_gamma   90.00
#
_symmetry.space_group_name_H-M   'P 1'
#
loop_
_entity.id
_entity.type
_entity.pdbx_description
1 polymer ?
#
loop_
_entity_poly.entity_id
_entity_poly.type
_entity_poly.pdbx_seq_one_letter_code
_entity_poly.pdbx_strand_id
1 'polypeptide(L)'
;MAKDKKGRKKVHRIVVHGKTPEERFLELHGMTLAEWNEQQFKAKTGMTTEEWYIKKITSTTPFDFIKELYETVTEDDIKLVKDLQLLGLKDGVINVLLHYVAVFSRIGMVHELVREMGKNWRNENIVTVEKAIVFVREELKKYKESAET
;
A
#
# COMPACT_ATOMS: atom_id res chain seq x y z
N MET A 1 65.29 -7.44 12.96
CA MET A 1 64.00 -8.15 13.11
C MET A 1 62.90 -7.27 12.53
N ALA A 2 62.54 -7.49 11.27
CA ALA A 2 61.56 -6.69 10.53
C ALA A 2 60.13 -7.00 11.02
N LYS A 3 59.35 -5.96 11.35
CA LYS A 3 57.91 -6.09 11.63
C LYS A 3 57.13 -5.80 10.36
N ASP A 4 56.62 -6.89 9.80
CA ASP A 4 55.53 -6.99 8.84
C ASP A 4 54.33 -6.12 9.28
N LYS A 5 53.88 -5.20 8.43
CA LYS A 5 52.61 -4.49 8.60
C LYS A 5 51.88 -4.43 7.26
N LYS A 6 51.13 -5.51 7.00
CA LYS A 6 49.99 -5.60 6.09
C LYS A 6 49.32 -4.24 5.85
N GLY A 7 49.47 -3.73 4.63
CA GLY A 7 48.75 -2.58 4.13
C GLY A 7 47.24 -2.84 4.14
N ARG A 8 46.52 -2.21 5.06
CA ARG A 8 45.07 -2.06 4.96
C ARG A 8 44.80 -1.14 3.78
N LYS A 9 44.26 -1.69 2.69
CA LYS A 9 43.70 -0.91 1.58
C LYS A 9 42.69 0.07 2.17
N LYS A 10 43.03 1.36 2.19
CA LYS A 10 42.11 2.44 2.52
C LYS A 10 41.03 2.42 1.44
N VAL A 11 39.85 1.91 1.78
CA VAL A 11 38.64 2.17 1.00
C VAL A 11 38.49 3.69 1.03
N HIS A 12 38.76 4.34 -0.10
CA HIS A 12 38.48 5.75 -0.27
C HIS A 12 36.97 5.92 -0.04
N ARG A 13 36.59 6.46 1.13
CA ARG A 13 35.25 7.04 1.27
C ARG A 13 35.24 8.24 0.34
N ILE A 14 34.75 8.03 -0.88
CA ILE A 14 34.35 9.14 -1.73
C ILE A 14 33.10 9.71 -1.06
N VAL A 15 33.28 10.73 -0.23
CA VAL A 15 32.16 11.51 0.30
C VAL A 15 31.71 12.41 -0.84
N VAL A 16 30.83 11.89 -1.69
CA VAL A 16 30.11 12.69 -2.68
C VAL A 16 29.06 13.49 -1.91
N HIS A 17 29.36 14.76 -1.64
CA HIS A 17 28.36 15.73 -1.20
C HIS A 17 27.30 15.88 -2.30
N GLY A 18 26.01 15.81 -1.94
CA GLY A 18 24.91 16.18 -2.83
C GLY A 18 24.09 15.06 -3.49
N LYS A 19 24.31 13.77 -3.18
CA LYS A 19 23.40 12.69 -3.64
C LYS A 19 22.52 12.17 -2.50
N THR A 20 21.21 12.06 -2.73
CA THR A 20 20.27 11.45 -1.79
C THR A 20 20.60 9.95 -1.59
N PRO A 21 20.13 9.31 -0.50
CA PRO A 21 20.30 7.86 -0.31
C PRO A 21 19.77 7.04 -1.50
N GLU A 22 18.68 7.50 -2.12
CA GLU A 22 18.04 6.85 -3.26
C GLU A 22 18.89 6.93 -4.53
N GLU A 23 19.46 8.11 -4.81
CA GLU A 23 20.37 8.31 -5.95
C GLU A 23 21.66 7.48 -5.81
N ARG A 24 22.19 7.36 -4.59
CA ARG A 24 23.34 6.49 -4.29
C ARG A 24 23.01 5.03 -4.51
N PHE A 25 21.82 4.61 -4.08
CA PHE A 25 21.37 3.23 -4.28
C PHE A 25 21.24 2.90 -5.76
N LEU A 26 20.64 3.80 -6.55
CA LEU A 26 20.51 3.66 -7.99
C LEU A 26 21.87 3.54 -8.68
N GLU A 27 22.83 4.39 -8.33
CA GLU A 27 24.19 4.33 -8.88
C GLU A 27 24.93 3.03 -8.54
N LEU A 28 24.76 2.53 -7.31
CA LEU A 28 25.43 1.32 -6.84
C LEU A 28 24.81 0.02 -7.38
N HIS A 29 23.49 -0.02 -7.51
CA HIS A 29 22.74 -1.25 -7.82
C HIS A 29 22.12 -1.25 -9.22
N GLY A 30 22.15 -0.14 -9.94
CA GLY A 30 21.54 -0.01 -11.27
C GLY A 30 20.01 -0.10 -11.26
N MET A 31 19.39 0.05 -10.10
CA MET A 31 17.94 -0.02 -9.89
C MET A 31 17.50 0.83 -8.71
N THR A 32 16.23 1.20 -8.66
CA THR A 32 15.64 1.96 -7.55
C THR A 32 15.43 1.09 -6.31
N LEU A 33 15.31 1.74 -5.15
CA LEU A 33 15.00 1.05 -3.89
C LEU A 33 13.62 0.36 -3.93
N ALA A 34 12.64 0.94 -4.63
CA ALA A 34 11.32 0.36 -4.83
C ALA A 34 11.38 -0.93 -5.65
N GLU A 35 12.11 -0.91 -6.78
CA GLU A 35 12.32 -2.10 -7.60
C GLU A 35 13.08 -3.19 -6.83
N TRP A 36 14.05 -2.80 -6.01
CA TRP A 36 14.79 -3.74 -5.17
C TRP A 36 13.89 -4.40 -4.13
N ASN A 37 13.05 -3.62 -3.45
CA ASN A 37 12.06 -4.14 -2.51
C ASN A 37 11.09 -5.11 -3.19
N GLU A 38 10.61 -4.78 -4.40
CA GLU A 38 9.73 -5.64 -5.19
C GLU A 38 10.43 -6.96 -5.56
N GLN A 39 11.70 -6.93 -5.96
CA GLN A 39 12.48 -8.15 -6.24
C GLN A 39 12.65 -9.02 -4.99
N GLN A 40 12.96 -8.42 -3.84
CA GLN A 40 13.07 -9.15 -2.58
C GLN A 40 11.74 -9.77 -2.16
N PHE A 41 10.63 -9.03 -2.34
CA PHE A 41 9.30 -9.52 -2.06
C PHE A 41 8.95 -10.71 -2.95
N LYS A 42 9.13 -10.56 -4.27
CA LYS A 42 8.88 -11.62 -5.26
C LYS A 42 9.76 -12.86 -5.02
N ALA A 43 11.02 -12.68 -4.64
CA ALA A 43 11.89 -13.80 -4.28
C ALA A 43 11.39 -14.56 -3.03
N LYS A 44 10.74 -13.87 -2.09
CA LYS A 44 10.20 -14.46 -0.85
C LYS A 44 8.82 -15.11 -1.04
N THR A 45 7.93 -14.48 -1.81
CA THR A 45 6.52 -14.88 -1.92
C THR A 45 6.19 -15.60 -3.23
N GLY A 46 7.07 -15.53 -4.23
CA GLY A 46 6.86 -16.08 -5.56
C GLY A 46 5.93 -15.26 -6.46
N MET A 47 5.42 -14.13 -5.98
CA MET A 47 4.48 -13.25 -6.70
C MET A 47 4.80 -11.79 -6.46
N THR A 48 4.27 -10.89 -7.30
CA THR A 48 4.43 -9.45 -7.11
C THR A 48 3.66 -8.94 -5.89
N THR A 49 4.03 -7.77 -5.38
CA THR A 49 3.31 -7.14 -4.26
C THR A 49 1.83 -6.89 -4.59
N GLU A 50 1.54 -6.53 -5.85
CA GLU A 50 0.17 -6.33 -6.32
C GLU A 50 -0.63 -7.63 -6.38
N GLU A 51 -0.07 -8.69 -6.96
CA GLU A 51 -0.72 -10.01 -6.99
C GLU A 51 -0.99 -10.53 -5.58
N TRP A 52 -0.01 -10.38 -4.67
CA TRP A 52 -0.19 -10.73 -3.27
C TRP A 52 -1.31 -9.92 -2.61
N TYR A 53 -1.35 -8.61 -2.87
CA TYR A 53 -2.37 -7.73 -2.33
C TYR A 53 -3.76 -8.12 -2.83
N ILE A 54 -3.93 -8.28 -4.15
CA ILE A 54 -5.19 -8.72 -4.76
C ILE A 54 -5.63 -10.06 -4.19
N LYS A 55 -4.71 -11.03 -4.07
CA LYS A 55 -4.99 -12.33 -3.45
C LYS A 55 -5.47 -12.18 -2.01
N LYS A 56 -4.79 -11.35 -1.21
CA LYS A 56 -5.17 -11.08 0.18
C LYS A 56 -6.59 -10.53 0.24
N ILE A 57 -6.87 -9.40 -0.41
CA ILE A 57 -8.18 -8.73 -0.33
C ILE A 57 -9.34 -9.55 -0.92
N THR A 58 -9.08 -10.44 -1.87
CA THR A 58 -10.12 -11.32 -2.45
C THR A 58 -10.38 -12.56 -1.61
N SER A 59 -9.40 -12.97 -0.80
CA SER A 59 -9.51 -14.12 0.11
C SER A 59 -10.04 -13.76 1.51
N THR A 60 -10.02 -12.49 1.88
CA THR A 60 -10.44 -12.00 3.20
C THR A 60 -11.89 -11.50 3.15
N THR A 61 -12.70 -11.83 4.15
CA THR A 61 -14.05 -11.25 4.27
C THR A 61 -13.98 -9.81 4.79
N PRO A 62 -14.96 -8.94 4.53
CA PRO A 62 -14.94 -7.57 5.06
C PRO A 62 -14.92 -7.52 6.59
N PHE A 63 -15.56 -8.47 7.26
CA PHE A 63 -15.53 -8.54 8.73
C PHE A 63 -14.14 -8.90 9.26
N ASP A 64 -13.48 -9.90 8.65
CA ASP A 64 -12.11 -10.26 9.01
C ASP A 64 -11.14 -9.11 8.71
N PHE A 65 -11.38 -8.38 7.61
CA PHE A 65 -10.57 -7.23 7.23
C PHE A 65 -10.72 -6.07 8.23
N ILE A 66 -11.94 -5.76 8.66
CA ILE A 66 -12.17 -4.77 9.73
C ILE A 66 -11.50 -5.21 11.03
N LYS A 67 -11.62 -6.50 11.38
CA LYS A 67 -10.95 -7.05 12.56
C LYS A 67 -9.43 -6.95 12.48
N GLU A 68 -8.84 -7.12 11.30
CA GLU A 68 -7.40 -6.96 11.09
C GLU A 68 -6.96 -5.50 11.28
N LEU A 69 -7.79 -4.53 10.86
CA LEU A 69 -7.48 -3.11 10.95
C LEU A 69 -7.75 -2.48 12.33
N TYR A 70 -8.80 -2.92 13.02
CA TYR A 70 -9.34 -2.26 14.22
C TYR A 70 -9.51 -3.21 15.43
N GLU A 71 -8.99 -4.44 15.34
CA GLU A 71 -9.03 -5.52 16.34
C GLU A 71 -10.43 -6.08 16.69
N THR A 72 -11.47 -5.28 16.52
CA THR A 72 -12.85 -5.58 16.88
C THR A 72 -13.80 -5.26 15.74
N VAL A 73 -14.97 -5.88 15.78
CA VAL A 73 -16.05 -5.65 14.81
C VAL A 73 -17.31 -5.32 15.61
N THR A 74 -17.84 -4.12 15.40
CA THR A 74 -19.04 -3.61 16.05
C THR A 74 -20.30 -3.95 15.25
N GLU A 75 -21.48 -3.77 15.85
CA GLU A 75 -22.75 -3.92 15.13
C GLU A 75 -22.90 -2.92 13.98
N ASP A 76 -22.36 -1.70 14.15
CA ASP A 76 -22.36 -0.67 13.11
C ASP A 76 -21.45 -1.03 11.93
N ASP A 77 -20.31 -1.69 12.20
CA ASP A 77 -19.46 -2.26 11.15
C ASP A 77 -20.21 -3.33 10.35
N ILE A 78 -20.94 -4.20 11.06
CA ILE A 78 -21.73 -5.25 10.42
C ILE A 78 -22.81 -4.64 9.53
N LYS A 79 -23.50 -3.62 10.02
CA LYS A 79 -24.51 -2.89 9.26
C LYS A 79 -23.90 -2.19 8.04
N LEU A 80 -22.77 -1.52 8.21
CA LEU A 80 -22.04 -0.87 7.11
C LEU A 80 -21.69 -1.86 6.00
N VAL A 81 -21.09 -3.01 6.34
CA VAL A 81 -20.72 -4.03 5.33
C VAL A 81 -21.95 -4.52 4.59
N LYS A 82 -23.04 -4.81 5.30
CA LYS A 82 -24.30 -5.24 4.68
C LYS A 82 -24.88 -4.17 3.76
N ASP A 83 -24.86 -2.91 4.17
CA ASP A 83 -25.31 -1.78 3.34
C ASP A 83 -24.51 -1.71 2.02
N LEU A 84 -23.19 -1.86 2.10
CA LEU A 84 -22.31 -1.86 0.92
C LEU A 84 -22.53 -3.06 0.00
N GLN A 85 -22.78 -4.24 0.57
CA GLN A 85 -23.15 -5.45 -0.19
C GLN A 85 -24.50 -5.28 -0.88
N LEU A 86 -25.49 -4.64 -0.23
CA LEU A 86 -26.80 -4.33 -0.81
C LEU A 86 -26.71 -3.32 -1.96
N LEU A 87 -25.72 -2.41 -1.94
CA LEU A 87 -25.37 -1.57 -3.11
C LEU A 87 -24.77 -2.38 -4.27
N GLY A 88 -24.49 -3.67 -4.06
CA GLY A 88 -23.92 -4.59 -5.04
C GLY A 88 -22.40 -4.48 -5.17
N LEU A 89 -21.71 -3.99 -4.15
CA LEU A 89 -20.26 -4.08 -4.06
C LEU A 89 -19.85 -5.47 -3.57
N LYS A 90 -18.84 -6.05 -4.20
CA LYS A 90 -18.28 -7.34 -3.79
C LYS A 90 -17.35 -7.15 -2.59
N ASP A 91 -17.21 -8.18 -1.77
CA ASP A 91 -16.34 -8.20 -0.59
C ASP A 91 -14.92 -7.66 -0.86
N GLY A 92 -14.28 -8.11 -1.94
CA GLY A 92 -12.96 -7.60 -2.31
C GLY A 92 -12.94 -6.10 -2.61
N VAL A 93 -14.00 -5.54 -3.21
CA VAL A 93 -14.11 -4.09 -3.46
C VAL A 93 -14.35 -3.34 -2.15
N ILE A 94 -15.17 -3.90 -1.27
CA ILE A 94 -15.41 -3.35 0.08
C ILE A 94 -14.08 -3.31 0.85
N ASN A 95 -13.27 -4.36 0.78
CA ASN A 95 -11.95 -4.40 1.42
C ASN A 95 -11.01 -3.30 0.89
N VAL A 96 -10.99 -3.05 -0.41
CA VAL A 96 -10.20 -1.94 -0.99
C VAL A 96 -10.71 -0.59 -0.47
N LEU A 97 -12.02 -0.39 -0.41
CA LEU A 97 -12.62 0.84 0.11
C LEU A 97 -12.26 1.06 1.60
N LEU A 98 -12.38 0.02 2.42
CA LEU A 98 -12.02 0.07 3.84
C LEU A 98 -10.54 0.38 4.03
N HIS A 99 -9.67 -0.24 3.24
CA HIS A 99 -8.23 0.04 3.27
C HIS A 99 -7.93 1.48 2.86
N TYR A 100 -8.60 1.97 1.81
CA TYR A 100 -8.44 3.36 1.37
C TYR A 100 -8.82 4.35 2.47
N VAL A 101 -9.96 4.13 3.13
CA VAL A 101 -10.40 4.97 4.25
C VAL A 101 -9.42 4.90 5.43
N ALA A 102 -8.89 3.72 5.75
CA ALA A 102 -7.90 3.55 6.81
C ALA A 102 -6.58 4.30 6.52
N VAL A 103 -6.14 4.33 5.26
CA VAL A 103 -4.93 5.06 4.85
C VAL A 103 -5.16 6.58 4.80
N PHE A 104 -6.35 7.01 4.36
CA PHE A 104 -6.65 8.43 4.15
C PHE A 104 -7.11 9.14 5.43
N SER A 105 -7.82 8.45 6.32
CA SER A 105 -8.44 9.06 7.49
C SER A 105 -7.49 9.12 8.68
N ARG A 106 -7.23 10.32 9.19
CA ARG A 106 -6.46 10.54 10.42
C ARG A 106 -7.25 10.25 11.70
N ILE A 107 -8.57 10.17 11.61
CA ILE A 107 -9.50 10.02 12.75
C ILE A 107 -10.12 8.61 12.82
N GLY A 108 -9.69 7.68 11.96
CA GLY A 108 -10.26 6.34 11.86
C GLY A 108 -11.47 6.26 10.93
N MET A 109 -12.22 5.16 11.02
CA MET A 109 -13.35 4.91 10.13
C MET A 109 -14.59 5.72 10.56
N VAL A 110 -15.15 6.52 9.65
CA VAL A 110 -16.45 7.17 9.83
C VAL A 110 -17.46 6.49 8.92
N HIS A 111 -18.37 5.67 9.48
CA HIS A 111 -19.25 4.79 8.71
C HIS A 111 -20.12 5.52 7.68
N GLU A 112 -20.57 6.74 8.00
CA GLU A 112 -21.36 7.56 7.08
C GLU A 112 -20.56 7.95 5.83
N LEU A 113 -19.31 8.40 6.02
CA LEU A 113 -18.40 8.70 4.91
C LEU A 113 -18.13 7.46 4.06
N VAL A 114 -17.89 6.30 4.70
CA VAL A 114 -17.67 5.04 3.96
C VAL A 114 -18.90 4.67 3.13
N ARG A 115 -20.12 4.87 3.66
CA ARG A 115 -21.37 4.65 2.90
C ARG A 115 -21.49 5.58 1.70
N GLU A 116 -21.17 6.86 1.86
CA GLU A 116 -21.20 7.83 0.76
C GLU A 116 -20.18 7.48 -0.33
N MET A 117 -18.95 7.15 0.07
CA MET A 117 -17.91 6.69 -0.86
C MET A 117 -18.33 5.42 -1.59
N GLY A 118 -18.94 4.45 -0.89
CA GLY A 118 -19.46 3.23 -1.49
C GLY A 118 -20.57 3.48 -2.52
N LYS A 119 -21.48 4.42 -2.25
CA LYS A 119 -22.48 4.86 -3.24
C LYS A 119 -21.83 5.49 -4.46
N ASN A 120 -20.84 6.37 -4.26
CA ASN A 120 -20.11 7.00 -5.35
C ASN A 120 -19.37 5.96 -6.21
N TRP A 121 -18.68 5.02 -5.59
CA TRP A 121 -18.00 3.92 -6.29
C TRP A 121 -18.96 3.08 -7.11
N ARG A 122 -20.15 2.79 -6.56
CA ARG A 122 -21.19 2.09 -7.31
C ARG A 122 -21.65 2.91 -8.53
N ASN A 123 -21.90 4.20 -8.35
CA ASN A 123 -22.36 5.10 -9.42
C ASN A 123 -21.31 5.26 -10.52
N GLU A 124 -20.03 5.29 -10.15
CA GLU A 124 -18.88 5.35 -11.07
C GLU A 124 -18.48 3.98 -11.66
N ASN A 125 -19.24 2.92 -11.37
CA ASN A 125 -19.01 1.56 -11.85
C ASN A 125 -17.64 0.98 -11.42
N ILE A 126 -17.17 1.36 -10.23
CA ILE A 126 -16.00 0.84 -9.52
C ILE A 126 -16.44 -0.38 -8.69
N VAL A 127 -16.79 -1.46 -9.40
CA VAL A 127 -17.38 -2.68 -8.81
C VAL A 127 -16.49 -3.91 -8.91
N THR A 128 -15.25 -3.75 -9.40
CA THR A 128 -14.22 -4.79 -9.41
C THR A 128 -13.00 -4.35 -8.60
N VAL A 129 -12.26 -5.33 -8.11
CA VAL A 129 -11.07 -5.10 -7.29
C VAL A 129 -10.02 -4.31 -8.08
N GLU A 130 -9.82 -4.66 -9.34
CA GLU A 130 -8.83 -4.03 -10.21
C GLU A 130 -9.17 -2.56 -10.43
N LYS A 131 -10.43 -2.24 -10.74
CA LYS A 131 -10.88 -0.85 -10.89
C LYS A 131 -10.74 -0.05 -9.60
N ALA A 132 -11.09 -0.65 -8.46
CA ALA A 132 -10.96 0.00 -7.15
C ALA A 132 -9.49 0.31 -6.83
N ILE A 133 -8.57 -0.61 -7.10
CA ILE A 133 -7.13 -0.40 -6.90
C ILE A 133 -6.62 0.72 -7.80
N VAL A 134 -6.99 0.72 -9.08
CA VAL A 134 -6.59 1.77 -10.04
C VAL A 134 -7.10 3.13 -9.56
N PHE A 135 -8.38 3.23 -9.21
CA PHE A 135 -8.99 4.46 -8.69
C PHE A 135 -8.24 4.99 -7.46
N VAL A 136 -7.99 4.14 -6.46
CA VAL A 136 -7.29 4.55 -5.23
C VAL A 136 -5.86 5.01 -5.52
N ARG A 137 -5.14 4.34 -6.43
CA ARG A 137 -3.79 4.75 -6.83
C ARG A 137 -3.79 6.14 -7.45
N GLU A 138 -4.75 6.43 -8.32
CA GLU A 138 -4.89 7.74 -8.95
C GLU A 138 -5.22 8.84 -7.93
N GLU A 139 -6.15 8.59 -7.01
CA GLU A 139 -6.52 9.55 -5.97
C GLU A 139 -5.36 9.85 -5.01
N LEU A 140 -4.64 8.81 -4.56
CA LEU A 140 -3.45 9.00 -3.71
C LEU A 140 -2.33 9.74 -4.43
N LYS A 141 -2.17 9.54 -5.74
CA LYS A 141 -1.19 10.28 -6.55
C LYS A 141 -1.56 11.76 -6.61
N LYS A 142 -2.81 12.09 -6.96
CA LYS A 142 -3.30 13.48 -6.99
C LYS A 142 -3.13 14.17 -5.63
N TYR A 143 -3.44 13.46 -4.54
CA TYR A 143 -3.28 13.98 -3.18
C TYR A 143 -1.81 14.33 -2.87
N LYS A 144 -0.87 13.44 -3.19
CA LYS A 144 0.58 13.68 -2.99
C LYS A 144 1.06 14.90 -3.78
N GLU A 145 0.69 14.99 -5.06
CA GLU A 145 1.05 16.11 -5.92
C GLU A 145 0.51 17.45 -5.37
N SER A 146 -0.72 17.46 -4.85
CA SER A 146 -1.32 18.67 -4.25
C SER A 146 -0.73 19.06 -2.89
N ALA A 147 -0.12 18.12 -2.16
CA ALA A 147 0.49 18.39 -0.86
C ALA A 147 1.93 18.93 -0.97
N GLU A 148 2.56 18.75 -2.14
CA GLU A 148 3.91 19.22 -2.44
C GLU A 148 3.94 20.62 -3.09
N THR A 149 2.79 21.14 -3.52
CA THR A 149 2.58 22.52 -3.99
C THR A 149 2.15 23.46 -2.87
#